data_AF-I1CVL1-F1
#
_entry.id   AF-I1CVL1-F1
#
_cell.length_a   1.000
_cell.length_b   1.000
_cell.length_c   1.000
_cell.angle_alpha   90.00
_cell.angle_beta   90.00
_cell.angle_gamma   90.00
#
_symmetry.space_group_name_H-M   'P 1'
#
loop_
_entity.id
_entity.type
_entity.pdbx_description
1 polymer ?
#
loop_
_entity_poly.entity_id
_entity_poly.type
_entity_poly.pdbx_seq_one_letter_code
_entity_poly.pdbx_strand_id
1 'polypeptide(L)'
;MYSHIDPFGNYFCQKLLDKCTDEQRTRIVHITSPHLAQAALNIHGTRAVQRLIETISTPEQIDSVIHALNPSVTALIKNLNGNHVIQKCLHYLSKEEKNQFIYDAICTNCVEVASHKHGCCVLQRCFDYATFKQKDQLVKEISKHALVLVQGPFGNYVVQYVLDLGLVTYSENINQKFLGHICSLSSQKFSSNVIEKTSLDYADDDQREQLSECIRPFLTAIRYTPHGKRIYNKTTSIYHKSNANFKPKATNDSLLITQ
;
A
#
# COMPACT_ATOMS: atom_id res chain seq x y z
N MET A 1 -34.74 17.85 3.99
CA MET A 1 -34.04 16.55 4.11
C MET A 1 -33.14 16.18 2.90
N TYR A 2 -32.92 17.06 1.91
CA TYR A 2 -32.05 16.78 0.74
C TYR A 2 -30.91 17.79 0.51
N SER A 3 -30.70 18.77 1.41
CA SER A 3 -29.76 19.88 1.17
C SER A 3 -28.30 19.44 1.02
N HIS A 4 -27.87 18.33 1.61
CA HIS A 4 -26.46 17.91 1.53
C HIS A 4 -26.08 17.31 0.17
N ILE A 5 -27.06 16.88 -0.65
CA ILE A 5 -26.85 16.35 -2.01
C ILE A 5 -27.01 17.45 -3.07
N ASP A 6 -27.56 18.60 -2.65
CA ASP A 6 -27.75 19.77 -3.49
C ASP A 6 -26.41 20.53 -3.72
N PRO A 7 -26.14 21.01 -4.95
CA PRO A 7 -24.92 21.77 -5.28
C PRO A 7 -24.68 23.00 -4.39
N PHE A 8 -25.73 23.60 -3.84
CA PHE A 8 -25.64 24.78 -2.97
C PHE A 8 -25.83 24.43 -1.49
N GLY A 9 -26.74 23.49 -1.19
CA GLY A 9 -27.04 23.08 0.18
C GLY A 9 -25.85 22.42 0.89
N ASN A 10 -24.90 21.81 0.18
CA ASN A 10 -23.67 21.29 0.79
C ASN A 10 -22.78 22.40 1.37
N TYR A 11 -22.75 23.60 0.79
CA TYR A 11 -21.97 24.73 1.32
C TYR A 11 -22.61 25.26 2.60
N PHE A 12 -23.94 25.36 2.63
CA PHE A 12 -24.67 25.70 3.83
C PHE A 12 -24.40 24.68 4.95
N CYS A 13 -24.48 23.38 4.66
CA CYS A 13 -24.15 22.34 5.63
C CYS A 13 -22.72 22.46 6.17
N GLN A 14 -21.73 22.74 5.32
CA GLN A 14 -20.35 22.96 5.77
C GLN A 14 -20.23 24.15 6.72
N LYS A 15 -20.85 25.29 6.39
CA LYS A 15 -20.82 26.48 7.24
C LYS A 15 -21.62 26.30 8.54
N LEU A 16 -22.71 25.54 8.49
CA LEU A 16 -23.47 25.17 9.67
C LEU A 16 -22.60 24.34 10.62
N LEU A 17 -21.88 23.34 10.10
CA LEU A 17 -20.98 22.48 10.88
C LEU A 17 -19.86 23.28 11.57
N ASP A 18 -19.33 24.32 10.92
CA ASP A 18 -18.32 25.22 11.49
C ASP A 18 -18.83 26.03 12.71
N LYS A 19 -20.15 26.14 12.88
CA LYS A 19 -20.78 27.00 13.90
C LYS A 19 -21.61 26.22 14.93
N CYS A 20 -21.84 24.92 14.71
CA CYS A 20 -22.63 24.09 15.61
C CYS A 20 -21.88 23.81 16.92
N THR A 21 -22.62 23.83 18.03
CA THR A 21 -22.15 23.25 19.30
C THR A 21 -22.04 21.73 19.17
N ASP A 22 -21.33 21.09 20.10
CA ASP A 22 -21.20 19.63 20.13
C ASP A 22 -22.58 18.96 20.23
N GLU A 23 -23.49 19.48 21.04
CA GLU A 23 -24.86 18.95 21.14
C GLU A 23 -25.63 19.04 19.80
N GLN A 24 -25.54 20.19 19.12
CA GLN A 24 -26.16 20.37 17.81
C GLN A 24 -25.55 19.45 16.76
N ARG A 25 -24.22 19.31 16.76
CA ARG A 25 -23.50 18.42 15.86
C ARG A 25 -23.86 16.96 16.11
N THR A 26 -24.01 16.53 17.37
CA THR A 26 -24.51 15.19 17.71
C THR A 26 -25.88 14.93 17.11
N ARG A 27 -26.83 15.89 17.22
CA ARG A 27 -28.15 15.76 16.58
C ARG A 27 -28.03 15.66 15.06
N ILE A 28 -27.17 16.46 14.44
CA ILE A 28 -26.93 16.40 12.98
C ILE A 28 -26.36 15.04 12.58
N VAL A 29 -25.38 14.51 13.30
CA VAL A 29 -24.81 13.18 13.06
C VAL A 29 -25.91 12.14 13.11
N HIS A 30 -26.71 12.07 14.18
CA HIS A 30 -27.80 11.09 14.30
C HIS A 30 -28.81 11.16 13.14
N ILE A 31 -29.21 12.36 12.72
CA ILE A 31 -30.15 12.55 11.61
C ILE A 31 -29.53 12.11 10.26
N THR A 32 -28.23 12.33 10.08
CA THR A 32 -27.56 12.10 8.79
C THR A 32 -26.94 10.72 8.66
N SER A 33 -26.62 10.04 9.78
CA SER A 33 -25.98 8.73 9.83
C SER A 33 -26.60 7.70 8.86
N PRO A 34 -27.93 7.52 8.78
CA PRO A 34 -28.53 6.53 7.86
C PRO A 34 -28.23 6.76 6.37
N HIS A 35 -27.84 7.99 6.00
CA HIS A 35 -27.58 8.39 4.61
C HIS A 35 -26.12 8.79 4.37
N LEU A 36 -25.26 8.66 5.38
CA LEU A 36 -23.93 9.25 5.36
C LEU A 36 -23.02 8.61 4.30
N ALA A 37 -23.08 7.30 4.14
CA ALA A 37 -22.32 6.59 3.10
C ALA A 37 -22.78 7.01 1.70
N GLN A 38 -24.10 7.15 1.47
CA GLN A 38 -24.64 7.59 0.19
C GLN A 38 -24.23 9.03 -0.12
N ALA A 39 -24.25 9.91 0.89
CA ALA A 39 -23.77 11.29 0.76
C ALA A 39 -22.28 11.35 0.41
N ALA A 40 -21.45 10.49 1.03
CA ALA A 40 -20.02 10.42 0.77
C ALA A 40 -19.66 10.00 -0.67
N LEU A 41 -20.51 9.17 -1.30
CA LEU A 41 -20.35 8.73 -2.69
C LEU A 41 -20.81 9.79 -3.71
N ASN A 42 -21.57 10.81 -3.27
CA ASN A 42 -22.12 11.86 -4.12
C ASN A 42 -21.12 13.02 -4.35
N ILE A 43 -21.18 13.64 -5.53
CA ILE A 43 -20.26 14.72 -5.96
C ILE A 43 -20.34 15.98 -5.09
N HIS A 44 -21.51 16.28 -4.51
CA HIS A 44 -21.75 17.43 -3.63
C HIS A 44 -21.71 17.00 -2.17
N GLY A 45 -22.38 15.88 -1.84
CA GLY A 45 -22.45 15.35 -0.48
C GLY A 45 -21.08 15.06 0.14
N THR A 46 -20.11 14.63 -0.66
CA THR A 46 -18.76 14.33 -0.17
C THR A 46 -18.12 15.51 0.56
N ARG A 47 -18.37 16.77 0.14
CA ARG A 47 -17.78 17.95 0.76
C ARG A 47 -18.34 18.18 2.17
N ALA A 48 -19.65 18.00 2.33
CA ALA A 48 -20.30 18.07 3.63
C ALA A 48 -19.84 16.93 4.56
N VAL A 49 -19.68 15.70 4.05
CA VAL A 49 -19.20 14.57 4.86
C VAL A 49 -17.73 14.76 5.28
N GLN A 50 -16.87 15.23 4.37
CA GLN A 50 -15.48 15.57 4.70
C GLN A 50 -15.44 16.61 5.83
N ARG A 51 -16.22 17.69 5.73
CA ARG A 51 -16.31 18.71 6.79
C ARG A 51 -16.90 18.17 8.09
N LEU A 52 -17.86 17.25 8.03
CA LEU A 52 -18.36 16.59 9.23
C LEU A 52 -17.24 15.84 9.96
N ILE A 53 -16.45 15.04 9.24
CA ILE A 53 -15.30 14.32 9.82
C ILE A 53 -14.26 15.28 10.40
N GLU A 54 -14.06 16.45 9.79
CA GLU A 54 -13.14 17.48 10.29
C GLU A 54 -13.61 18.16 11.58
N THR A 55 -14.91 18.09 11.90
CA THR A 55 -15.55 18.86 12.99
C THR A 55 -16.05 18.02 14.14
N ILE A 56 -16.27 16.71 13.96
CA ILE A 56 -16.64 15.81 15.06
C ILE A 56 -15.54 15.77 16.12
N SER A 57 -15.94 15.77 17.39
CA SER A 57 -15.04 15.92 18.54
C SER A 57 -15.35 14.95 19.68
N THR A 58 -16.61 14.54 19.83
CA THR A 58 -17.03 13.68 20.95
C THR A 58 -16.99 12.20 20.55
N PRO A 59 -16.75 11.27 21.49
CA PRO A 59 -16.79 9.83 21.23
C PRO A 59 -18.10 9.35 20.58
N GLU A 60 -19.25 9.87 21.03
CA GLU A 60 -20.58 9.52 20.48
C GLU A 60 -20.71 9.88 18.99
N GLN A 61 -20.29 11.09 18.61
CA GLN A 61 -20.26 11.53 17.22
C GLN A 61 -19.34 10.64 16.37
N ILE A 62 -18.14 10.35 16.88
CA ILE A 62 -17.15 9.52 16.19
C ILE A 62 -17.70 8.12 15.95
N ASP A 63 -18.20 7.47 16.99
CA ASP A 63 -18.72 6.11 16.91
C ASP A 63 -19.95 6.03 15.99
N SER A 64 -20.81 7.03 16.01
CA SER A 64 -21.96 7.13 15.09
C SER A 64 -21.53 7.26 13.63
N VAL A 65 -20.53 8.08 13.34
CA VAL A 65 -19.99 8.25 11.97
C VAL A 65 -19.29 6.97 11.51
N ILE A 66 -18.51 6.32 12.37
CA ILE A 66 -17.86 5.04 12.05
C ILE A 66 -18.91 3.98 11.75
N HIS A 67 -19.93 3.84 12.59
CA HIS A 67 -21.01 2.88 12.38
C HIS A 67 -21.70 3.09 11.02
N ALA A 68 -21.95 4.34 10.64
CA ALA A 68 -22.59 4.68 9.37
C ALA A 68 -21.70 4.41 8.14
N LEU A 69 -20.38 4.60 8.25
CA LEU A 69 -19.46 4.44 7.11
C LEU A 69 -18.89 3.01 6.97
N ASN A 70 -18.73 2.29 8.08
CA ASN A 70 -18.01 1.01 8.14
C ASN A 70 -18.51 -0.03 7.10
N PRO A 71 -19.82 -0.26 6.92
CA PRO A 71 -20.31 -1.24 5.94
C PRO A 71 -19.92 -0.91 4.49
N SER A 72 -19.57 0.34 4.20
CA SER A 72 -19.32 0.84 2.84
C SER A 72 -17.86 1.22 2.60
N VAL A 73 -16.91 0.92 3.50
CA VAL A 73 -15.51 1.37 3.38
C VAL A 73 -14.90 0.99 2.03
N THR A 74 -15.01 -0.28 1.61
CA THR A 74 -14.46 -0.75 0.33
C THR A 74 -15.08 -0.02 -0.86
N ALA A 75 -16.39 0.24 -0.83
CA ALA A 75 -17.08 1.00 -1.88
C ALA A 75 -16.62 2.47 -1.90
N LEU A 76 -16.47 3.09 -0.73
CA LEU A 76 -16.00 4.46 -0.58
C LEU A 76 -14.57 4.62 -1.10
N ILE A 77 -13.65 3.72 -0.73
CA ILE A 77 -12.25 3.74 -1.19
C ILE A 77 -12.15 3.75 -2.72
N LYS A 78 -13.00 2.98 -3.41
CA LYS A 78 -12.97 2.86 -4.87
C LYS A 78 -13.73 3.97 -5.59
N ASN A 79 -14.51 4.78 -4.88
CA ASN A 79 -15.30 5.83 -5.48
C ASN A 79 -14.50 7.13 -5.69
N LEU A 80 -14.79 7.86 -6.77
CA LEU A 80 -14.15 9.13 -7.11
C LEU A 80 -14.29 10.21 -6.01
N ASN A 81 -15.40 10.20 -5.28
CA ASN A 81 -15.69 11.12 -4.19
C ASN A 81 -15.39 10.49 -2.82
N GLY A 82 -15.80 9.23 -2.63
CA GLY A 82 -15.68 8.51 -1.36
C GLY A 82 -14.25 8.34 -0.88
N ASN A 83 -13.27 8.23 -1.79
CA ASN A 83 -11.86 8.07 -1.41
C ASN A 83 -11.33 9.27 -0.60
N HIS A 84 -11.86 10.48 -0.85
CA HIS A 84 -11.49 11.67 -0.09
C HIS A 84 -12.07 11.64 1.33
N VAL A 85 -13.27 11.09 1.50
CA VAL A 85 -13.89 10.87 2.82
C VAL A 85 -13.05 9.89 3.64
N ILE A 86 -12.62 8.76 3.06
CA ILE A 86 -11.75 7.80 3.75
C ILE A 86 -10.40 8.42 4.13
N GLN A 87 -9.81 9.23 3.25
CA GLN A 87 -8.57 9.96 3.58
C GLN A 87 -8.75 10.94 4.76
N LYS A 88 -9.92 11.61 4.85
CA LYS A 88 -10.25 12.45 6.02
C LYS A 88 -10.42 11.60 7.28
N CYS A 89 -11.09 10.45 7.20
CA CYS A 89 -11.17 9.52 8.34
C CYS A 89 -9.78 9.08 8.81
N LEU A 90 -8.88 8.70 7.89
CA LEU A 90 -7.50 8.33 8.25
C LEU A 90 -6.77 9.45 9.01
N HIS A 91 -6.91 10.70 8.55
CA HIS A 91 -6.21 11.82 9.16
C HIS A 91 -6.80 12.26 10.51
N TYR A 92 -8.13 12.40 10.60
CA TYR A 92 -8.77 12.96 11.79
C TYR A 92 -9.06 11.91 12.86
N LEU A 93 -9.35 10.66 12.49
CA LEU A 93 -9.65 9.60 13.45
C LEU A 93 -8.40 8.85 13.93
N SER A 94 -7.23 9.06 13.32
CA SER A 94 -5.97 8.50 13.82
C SER A 94 -5.56 9.08 15.18
N LYS A 95 -5.87 10.35 15.43
CA LYS A 95 -5.60 11.03 16.70
C LYS A 95 -6.34 10.40 17.89
N GLU A 96 -7.50 9.83 17.61
CA GLU A 96 -8.38 9.18 18.58
C GLU A 96 -8.20 7.65 18.57
N GLU A 97 -7.26 7.10 17.79
CA GLU A 97 -7.08 5.66 17.56
C GLU A 97 -8.35 4.93 17.04
N LYS A 98 -9.23 5.67 16.35
CA LYS A 98 -10.56 5.21 15.91
C LYS A 98 -10.63 4.86 14.41
N ASN A 99 -9.50 4.77 13.73
CA ASN A 99 -9.44 4.48 12.28
C ASN A 99 -9.30 2.97 11.94
N GLN A 100 -9.30 2.07 12.93
CA GLN A 100 -9.06 0.63 12.74
C GLN A 100 -10.01 -0.04 11.74
N PHE A 101 -11.28 0.38 11.71
CA PHE A 101 -12.29 -0.15 10.79
C PHE A 101 -11.89 -0.06 9.31
N ILE A 102 -11.06 0.93 8.95
CA ILE A 102 -10.54 1.08 7.58
C ILE A 102 -9.52 0.00 7.27
N TYR A 103 -8.62 -0.29 8.21
CA TYR A 103 -7.59 -1.31 8.05
C TYR A 103 -8.22 -2.71 7.96
N ASP A 104 -9.23 -2.99 8.76
CA ASP A 104 -9.95 -4.26 8.74
C ASP A 104 -10.68 -4.48 7.41
N ALA A 105 -11.35 -3.45 6.88
CA ALA A 105 -12.01 -3.50 5.59
C ALA A 105 -11.02 -3.67 4.42
N ILE A 106 -9.87 -2.97 4.47
CA ILE A 106 -8.81 -3.11 3.46
C ILE A 106 -8.22 -4.52 3.52
N CYS A 107 -7.91 -5.06 4.70
CA CYS A 107 -7.34 -6.41 4.80
C CYS A 107 -8.33 -7.47 4.32
N THR A 108 -9.61 -7.34 4.65
CA THR A 108 -10.67 -8.24 4.18
C THR A 108 -10.79 -8.24 2.64
N ASN A 109 -10.54 -7.09 2.00
CA ASN A 109 -10.70 -6.91 0.54
C ASN A 109 -9.38 -6.51 -0.14
N CYS A 110 -8.25 -7.04 0.33
CA CYS A 110 -6.91 -6.52 0.00
C CYS A 110 -6.64 -6.45 -1.50
N VAL A 111 -6.87 -7.55 -2.22
CA VAL A 111 -6.63 -7.64 -3.67
C VAL A 111 -7.50 -6.65 -4.44
N GLU A 112 -8.78 -6.57 -4.08
CA GLU A 112 -9.75 -5.69 -4.72
C GLU A 112 -9.39 -4.21 -4.54
N VAL A 113 -9.00 -3.81 -3.33
CA VAL A 113 -8.60 -2.43 -3.02
C VAL A 113 -7.26 -2.09 -3.69
N ALA A 114 -6.24 -2.92 -3.51
CA ALA A 114 -4.89 -2.66 -4.02
C ALA A 114 -4.83 -2.67 -5.56
N SER A 115 -5.72 -3.41 -6.22
CA SER A 115 -5.80 -3.47 -7.68
C SER A 115 -6.67 -2.38 -8.31
N HIS A 116 -7.19 -1.44 -7.51
CA HIS A 116 -8.05 -0.36 -7.99
C HIS A 116 -7.31 0.99 -8.07
N LYS A 117 -7.60 1.81 -9.10
CA LYS A 117 -6.92 3.10 -9.36
C LYS A 117 -6.89 4.08 -8.18
N HIS A 118 -7.98 4.16 -7.42
CA HIS A 118 -8.05 5.00 -6.20
C HIS A 118 -7.66 4.20 -4.96
N GLY A 119 -7.90 2.89 -4.98
CA GLY A 119 -7.70 2.04 -3.81
C GLY A 119 -6.21 1.85 -3.49
N CYS A 120 -5.36 1.69 -4.51
CA CYS A 120 -3.92 1.63 -4.33
C CYS A 120 -3.35 2.91 -3.68
N CYS A 121 -3.89 4.08 -4.04
CA CYS A 121 -3.47 5.35 -3.46
C CYS A 121 -3.95 5.49 -2.00
N VAL A 122 -5.21 5.15 -1.71
CA VAL A 122 -5.71 5.19 -0.33
C VAL A 122 -4.96 4.21 0.56
N LEU A 123 -4.71 2.99 0.09
CA LEU A 123 -3.95 1.99 0.83
C LEU A 123 -2.52 2.47 1.14
N GLN A 124 -1.84 3.13 0.20
CA GLN A 124 -0.54 3.74 0.48
C GLN A 124 -0.64 4.84 1.55
N ARG A 125 -1.67 5.70 1.48
CA ARG A 125 -1.90 6.72 2.54
C ARG A 125 -2.25 6.13 3.90
N CYS A 126 -2.76 4.90 3.97
CA CYS A 126 -2.96 4.24 5.26
C CYS A 126 -1.66 4.10 6.04
N PHE A 127 -0.50 3.94 5.38
CA PHE A 127 0.80 3.85 6.04
C PHE A 127 1.25 5.17 6.69
N ASP A 128 0.83 6.31 6.17
CA ASP A 128 1.14 7.64 6.74
C ASP A 128 0.46 7.85 8.10
N TYR A 129 -0.70 7.21 8.32
CA TYR A 129 -1.53 7.37 9.52
C TYR A 129 -1.64 6.10 10.38
N ALA A 130 -0.88 5.06 10.03
CA ALA A 130 -0.94 3.77 10.70
C ALA A 130 -0.07 3.74 11.96
N THR A 131 -0.62 3.14 13.01
CA THR A 131 0.18 2.61 14.13
C THR A 131 1.07 1.46 13.66
N PHE A 132 2.06 1.08 14.46
CA PHE A 132 2.92 -0.08 14.15
C PHE A 132 2.09 -1.36 13.90
N LYS A 133 1.08 -1.62 14.74
CA LYS A 133 0.19 -2.78 14.60
C LYS A 133 -0.60 -2.76 13.29
N GLN A 134 -1.09 -1.59 12.88
CA GLN A 134 -1.81 -1.42 11.62
C GLN A 134 -0.90 -1.60 10.39
N LYS A 135 0.34 -1.09 10.45
CA LYS A 135 1.33 -1.33 9.39
C LYS A 135 1.62 -2.82 9.24
N ASP A 136 1.88 -3.50 10.35
CA ASP A 136 2.14 -4.94 10.36
C ASP A 136 0.95 -5.75 9.81
N GLN A 137 -0.28 -5.39 10.20
CA GLN A 137 -1.50 -6.00 9.67
C GLN A 137 -1.60 -5.84 8.15
N LEU A 138 -1.42 -4.62 7.62
CA LEU A 138 -1.47 -4.35 6.18
C LEU A 138 -0.39 -5.11 5.43
N VAL A 139 0.85 -5.07 5.90
CA VAL A 139 1.97 -5.73 5.22
C VAL A 139 1.78 -7.24 5.21
N LYS A 140 1.37 -7.84 6.32
CA LYS A 140 1.06 -9.28 6.36
C LYS A 140 0.04 -9.66 5.30
N GLU A 141 -1.02 -8.87 5.13
CA GLU A 141 -2.05 -9.17 4.14
C GLU A 141 -1.57 -8.93 2.70
N ILE A 142 -0.86 -7.83 2.44
CA ILE A 142 -0.26 -7.54 1.13
C ILE A 142 0.72 -8.64 0.71
N SER A 143 1.57 -9.10 1.64
CA SER A 143 2.55 -10.16 1.40
C SER A 143 1.89 -11.50 1.05
N LYS A 144 0.71 -11.83 1.61
CA LYS A 144 -0.04 -13.02 1.21
C LYS A 144 -0.45 -12.98 -0.26
N HIS A 145 -0.80 -11.79 -0.77
CA HIS A 145 -1.30 -11.59 -2.13
C HIS A 145 -0.25 -11.01 -3.10
N ALA A 146 1.02 -10.92 -2.70
CA ALA A 146 2.07 -10.21 -3.42
C ALA A 146 2.19 -10.64 -4.90
N LEU A 147 2.11 -11.95 -5.17
CA LEU A 147 2.18 -12.50 -6.54
C LEU A 147 1.04 -12.02 -7.44
N VAL A 148 -0.18 -11.88 -6.91
CA VAL A 148 -1.33 -11.38 -7.68
C VAL A 148 -1.17 -9.88 -7.91
N LEU A 149 -0.82 -9.15 -6.86
CA LEU A 149 -0.73 -7.69 -6.88
C LEU A 149 0.37 -7.17 -7.80
N VAL A 150 1.55 -7.79 -7.76
CA VAL A 150 2.75 -7.33 -8.49
C VAL A 150 2.56 -7.32 -10.01
N GLN A 151 1.66 -8.18 -10.51
CA GLN A 151 1.38 -8.33 -11.94
C GLN A 151 0.34 -7.31 -12.47
N GLY A 152 -0.35 -6.60 -11.58
CA GLY A 152 -1.42 -5.66 -11.95
C GLY A 152 -0.95 -4.23 -12.21
N PRO A 153 -1.71 -3.41 -12.96
CA PRO A 153 -1.36 -2.02 -13.26
C PRO A 153 -1.31 -1.08 -12.04
N PHE A 154 -1.98 -1.45 -10.95
CA PHE A 154 -2.04 -0.67 -9.71
C PHE A 154 -1.36 -1.38 -8.53
N GLY A 155 -1.63 -2.68 -8.36
CA GLY A 155 -1.08 -3.47 -7.26
C GLY A 155 0.45 -3.49 -7.21
N ASN A 156 1.14 -3.40 -8.37
CA ASN A 156 2.60 -3.33 -8.42
C ASN A 156 3.17 -2.14 -7.63
N TYR A 157 2.46 -1.01 -7.57
CA TYR A 157 2.90 0.15 -6.81
C TYR A 157 2.71 -0.04 -5.31
N VAL A 158 1.68 -0.80 -4.89
CA VAL A 158 1.48 -1.16 -3.48
C VAL A 158 2.61 -2.06 -2.99
N VAL A 159 2.99 -3.05 -3.80
CA VAL A 159 4.12 -3.94 -3.46
C VAL A 159 5.44 -3.17 -3.40
N GLN A 160 5.71 -2.31 -4.39
CA GLN A 160 6.89 -1.42 -4.35
C GLN A 160 6.91 -0.58 -3.09
N TYR A 161 5.78 0.06 -2.73
CA TYR A 161 5.70 0.88 -1.52
C TYR A 161 6.08 0.11 -0.26
N VAL A 162 5.59 -1.13 -0.09
CA VAL A 162 5.93 -1.95 1.09
C VAL A 162 7.41 -2.28 1.14
N LEU A 163 8.02 -2.62 0.01
CA LEU A 163 9.45 -2.92 -0.07
C LEU A 163 10.30 -1.64 0.16
N ASP A 164 9.85 -0.49 -0.34
CA ASP A 164 10.50 0.82 -0.16
C ASP A 164 10.50 1.30 1.31
N LEU A 165 9.67 0.70 2.18
CA LEU A 165 9.76 0.93 3.63
C LEU A 165 11.10 0.46 4.22
N GLY A 166 11.85 -0.39 3.51
CA GLY A 166 13.19 -0.83 3.90
C GLY A 166 13.24 -1.74 5.12
N LEU A 167 12.10 -2.32 5.51
CA LEU A 167 12.01 -3.23 6.67
C LEU A 167 12.31 -4.66 6.22
N VAL A 168 13.43 -5.21 6.69
CA VAL A 168 13.96 -6.52 6.29
C VAL A 168 12.90 -7.61 6.34
N THR A 169 12.20 -7.77 7.46
CA THR A 169 11.15 -8.80 7.63
C THR A 169 10.03 -8.67 6.59
N TYR A 170 9.72 -7.46 6.13
CA TYR A 170 8.67 -7.24 5.12
C TYR A 170 9.16 -7.61 3.73
N SER A 171 10.38 -7.19 3.40
CA SER A 171 11.05 -7.52 2.15
C SER A 171 11.27 -9.02 2.00
N GLU A 172 11.75 -9.70 3.05
CA GLU A 172 11.95 -11.16 3.06
C GLU A 172 10.65 -11.91 2.75
N ASN A 173 9.56 -11.55 3.44
CA ASN A 173 8.26 -12.20 3.24
C ASN A 173 7.73 -12.05 1.81
N ILE A 174 7.93 -10.89 1.18
CA ILE A 174 7.53 -10.65 -0.22
C ILE A 174 8.47 -11.39 -1.19
N ASN A 175 9.79 -11.27 -1.01
CA ASN A 175 10.78 -11.90 -1.86
C ASN A 175 10.61 -13.42 -1.90
N GLN A 176 10.31 -14.03 -0.74
CA GLN A 176 10.03 -15.45 -0.65
C GLN A 176 8.85 -15.88 -1.53
N LYS A 177 7.85 -15.02 -1.75
CA LYS A 177 6.73 -15.31 -2.65
C LYS A 177 7.14 -15.25 -4.12
N PHE A 178 8.19 -14.51 -4.46
CA PHE A 178 8.62 -14.36 -5.85
C PHE A 178 9.58 -15.46 -6.29
N LEU A 179 10.24 -16.15 -5.35
CA LEU A 179 11.04 -17.33 -5.65
C LEU A 179 10.22 -18.35 -6.46
N GLY A 180 10.84 -18.93 -7.49
CA GLY A 180 10.17 -19.79 -8.47
C GLY A 180 9.37 -19.07 -9.56
N HIS A 181 9.04 -17.78 -9.40
CA HIS A 181 8.28 -16.99 -10.37
C HIS A 181 9.08 -15.86 -11.05
N ILE A 182 10.29 -15.58 -10.55
CA ILE A 182 11.13 -14.44 -10.96
C ILE A 182 11.28 -14.30 -12.47
N CYS A 183 11.44 -15.41 -13.20
CA CYS A 183 11.66 -15.39 -14.65
C CYS A 183 10.43 -14.85 -15.39
N SER A 184 9.25 -15.35 -15.02
CA SER A 184 7.97 -14.85 -15.55
C SER A 184 7.79 -13.38 -15.16
N LEU A 185 7.96 -13.05 -13.88
CA LEU A 185 7.76 -11.69 -13.37
C LEU A 185 8.71 -10.66 -14.00
N SER A 186 9.94 -11.04 -14.33
CA SER A 186 10.96 -10.19 -14.97
C SER A 186 10.62 -9.84 -16.43
N SER A 187 9.75 -10.60 -17.07
CA SER A 187 9.35 -10.42 -18.46
C SER A 187 8.05 -9.63 -18.64
N GLN A 188 7.25 -9.48 -17.59
CA GLN A 188 5.94 -8.85 -17.63
C GLN A 188 6.01 -7.34 -17.41
N LYS A 189 5.13 -6.58 -18.10
CA LYS A 189 5.10 -5.11 -18.11
C LYS A 189 5.15 -4.44 -16.72
N PHE A 190 4.42 -4.97 -15.75
CA PHE A 190 4.28 -4.33 -14.43
C PHE A 190 5.28 -4.87 -13.42
N SER A 191 5.28 -6.20 -13.22
CA SER A 191 6.11 -6.84 -12.21
C SER A 191 7.61 -6.73 -12.48
N SER A 192 8.03 -6.56 -13.74
CA SER A 192 9.46 -6.38 -14.04
C SER A 192 10.05 -5.16 -13.34
N ASN A 193 9.25 -4.11 -13.12
CA ASN A 193 9.68 -2.92 -12.38
C ASN A 193 9.96 -3.25 -10.91
N VAL A 194 9.15 -4.12 -10.31
CA VAL A 194 9.29 -4.51 -8.89
C VAL A 194 10.49 -5.42 -8.69
N ILE A 195 10.71 -6.36 -9.62
CA ILE A 195 11.92 -7.21 -9.59
C ILE A 195 13.19 -6.36 -9.78
N GLU A 196 13.17 -5.41 -10.72
CA GLU A 196 14.31 -4.52 -11.01
C GLU A 196 14.64 -3.58 -9.85
N LYS A 197 13.63 -2.88 -9.31
CA LYS A 197 13.81 -1.76 -8.38
C LYS A 197 13.89 -2.18 -6.92
N THR A 198 13.38 -3.36 -6.56
CA THR A 198 12.99 -3.55 -5.17
C THR A 198 13.39 -4.91 -4.63
N SER A 199 13.16 -6.01 -5.35
CA SER A 199 13.60 -7.33 -4.83
C SER A 199 15.12 -7.46 -4.74
N LEU A 200 15.90 -6.98 -5.72
CA LEU A 200 17.37 -7.07 -5.66
C LEU A 200 18.02 -6.04 -4.72
N ASP A 201 17.37 -4.89 -4.50
CA ASP A 201 17.89 -3.81 -3.64
C ASP A 201 17.64 -4.07 -2.15
N TYR A 202 16.50 -4.67 -1.83
CA TYR A 202 16.08 -4.93 -0.45
C TYR A 202 16.17 -6.41 -0.05
N ALA A 203 16.66 -7.29 -0.92
CA ALA A 203 17.07 -8.62 -0.54
C ALA A 203 18.33 -8.57 0.33
N ASP A 204 18.35 -9.43 1.36
CA ASP A 204 19.60 -9.81 2.03
C ASP A 204 20.54 -10.53 1.06
N ASP A 205 21.77 -10.82 1.49
CA ASP A 205 22.79 -11.38 0.60
C ASP A 205 22.41 -12.77 0.07
N ASP A 206 21.81 -13.63 0.91
CA ASP A 206 21.40 -14.98 0.54
C ASP A 206 20.24 -14.94 -0.47
N GLN A 207 19.22 -14.13 -0.23
CA GLN A 207 18.11 -13.89 -1.14
C GLN A 207 18.60 -13.29 -2.45
N ARG A 208 19.53 -12.34 -2.39
CA ARG A 208 20.05 -11.69 -3.60
C ARG A 208 20.80 -12.70 -4.47
N GLU A 209 21.55 -13.62 -3.86
CA GLU A 209 22.19 -14.72 -4.56
C GLU A 209 21.15 -15.65 -5.20
N GLN A 210 20.18 -16.14 -4.42
CA GLN A 210 19.10 -17.02 -4.92
C GLN A 210 18.31 -16.39 -6.06
N LEU A 211 17.93 -15.12 -5.92
CA LEU A 211 17.22 -14.36 -6.95
C LEU A 211 18.08 -14.23 -8.21
N SER A 212 19.37 -13.93 -8.05
CA SER A 212 20.29 -13.80 -9.18
C SER A 212 20.46 -15.13 -9.92
N GLU A 213 20.66 -16.23 -9.19
CA GLU A 213 20.76 -17.57 -9.76
C GLU A 213 19.49 -17.97 -10.55
N CYS A 214 18.31 -17.63 -10.04
CA CYS A 214 17.05 -17.86 -10.73
C CYS A 214 16.95 -17.07 -12.05
N ILE A 215 17.44 -15.83 -12.08
CA ILE A 215 17.39 -14.96 -13.27
C ILE A 215 18.40 -15.39 -14.33
N ARG A 216 19.56 -15.90 -13.91
CA ARG A 216 20.73 -16.15 -14.77
C ARG A 216 20.43 -16.89 -16.09
N PRO A 217 19.67 -18.00 -16.11
CA PRO A 217 19.40 -18.73 -17.36
C PRO A 217 18.58 -17.93 -18.38
N PHE A 218 17.88 -16.88 -17.92
CA PHE A 218 16.93 -16.11 -18.72
C PHE A 218 17.45 -14.73 -19.09
N LEU A 219 18.64 -14.34 -18.62
CA LEU A 219 19.28 -13.05 -18.88
C LEU A 219 19.34 -12.71 -20.38
N THR A 220 19.63 -13.69 -21.22
CA THR A 220 19.67 -13.54 -22.69
C THR A 220 18.28 -13.35 -23.30
N ALA A 221 17.23 -13.90 -22.70
CA ALA A 221 15.85 -13.75 -23.16
C ALA A 221 15.26 -12.41 -22.73
N ILE A 222 15.58 -11.93 -21.52
CA ILE A 222 15.00 -10.69 -21.00
C ILE A 222 15.77 -9.43 -21.42
N ARG A 223 17.05 -9.51 -21.84
CA ARG A 223 17.86 -8.32 -22.19
C ARG A 223 17.24 -7.39 -23.23
N TYR A 224 16.30 -7.89 -24.06
CA TYR A 224 15.62 -7.14 -25.10
C TYR A 224 14.25 -6.59 -24.66
N THR A 225 13.77 -6.91 -23.46
CA THR A 225 12.58 -6.26 -22.91
C THR A 225 12.92 -4.84 -22.44
N PRO A 226 11.93 -3.93 -22.36
CA PRO A 226 12.16 -2.55 -21.91
C PRO A 226 12.87 -2.42 -20.56
N HIS A 227 12.75 -3.44 -19.69
CA HIS A 227 13.30 -3.47 -18.33
C HIS A 227 14.47 -4.43 -18.15
N GLY A 228 14.59 -5.45 -19.00
CA GLY A 228 15.54 -6.54 -18.77
C GLY A 228 17.00 -6.16 -18.98
N LYS A 229 17.32 -5.08 -19.70
CA LYS A 229 18.70 -4.54 -19.73
C LYS A 229 19.16 -4.04 -18.35
N ARG A 230 18.26 -3.43 -17.57
CA ARG A 230 18.59 -2.93 -16.22
C ARG A 230 18.72 -4.07 -15.23
N ILE A 231 17.81 -5.05 -15.28
CA ILE A 231 17.94 -6.31 -14.52
C ILE A 231 19.27 -6.98 -14.86
N TYR A 232 19.59 -7.15 -16.15
CA TYR A 232 20.86 -7.75 -16.62
C TYR A 232 22.10 -7.08 -16.03
N ASN A 233 22.19 -5.75 -16.14
CA ASN A 233 23.35 -5.00 -15.63
C ASN A 233 23.50 -5.17 -14.11
N LYS A 234 22.40 -5.18 -13.38
CA LYS A 234 22.38 -5.27 -11.92
C LYS A 234 22.78 -6.65 -11.43
N THR A 235 22.19 -7.71 -12.00
CA THR A 235 22.55 -9.10 -11.71
C THR A 235 24.03 -9.34 -12.05
N THR A 236 24.51 -8.83 -13.19
CA THR A 236 25.93 -8.95 -13.58
C THR A 236 26.87 -8.23 -12.61
N SER A 237 26.49 -7.03 -12.13
CA SER A 237 27.26 -6.30 -11.12
C SER A 237 27.34 -7.04 -9.78
N ILE A 238 26.25 -7.67 -9.35
CA ILE A 238 26.20 -8.49 -8.13
C ILE A 238 27.22 -9.64 -8.24
N TYR A 239 27.24 -10.36 -9.37
CA TYR A 239 28.21 -11.44 -9.58
C TYR A 239 29.66 -10.96 -9.58
N HIS A 240 29.95 -9.82 -10.20
CA HIS A 240 31.31 -9.27 -10.15
C HIS A 240 31.74 -8.92 -8.73
N LYS A 241 30.82 -8.47 -7.86
CA LYS A 241 31.10 -8.23 -6.44
C LYS A 241 31.31 -9.55 -5.67
N SER A 242 30.44 -10.55 -5.86
CA SER A 242 30.59 -11.86 -5.21
C SER A 242 31.90 -12.54 -5.60
N ASN A 243 32.28 -12.51 -6.88
CA ASN A 243 33.54 -13.08 -7.36
C ASN A 243 34.78 -12.27 -6.93
N ALA A 244 34.66 -10.95 -6.76
CA ALA A 244 35.76 -10.13 -6.23
C ALA A 244 36.03 -10.38 -4.73
N ASN A 245 35.00 -10.75 -3.97
CA ASN A 245 35.12 -11.16 -2.56
C ASN A 245 35.66 -12.60 -2.42
N PHE A 246 35.57 -13.41 -3.46
CA PHE A 246 36.16 -14.75 -3.54
C PHE A 246 37.60 -14.69 -4.08
N LYS A 247 38.50 -13.92 -3.44
CA LYS A 247 39.93 -14.16 -3.64
C LYS A 247 40.30 -15.43 -2.85
N PRO A 248 40.81 -16.50 -3.49
CA PRO A 248 41.35 -17.62 -2.74
C PRO A 248 42.47 -17.10 -1.84
N LYS A 249 42.40 -17.40 -0.54
CA LYS A 249 43.57 -17.26 0.34
C LYS A 249 44.70 -18.02 -0.34
N ALA A 250 45.77 -17.31 -0.71
CA ALA A 250 46.95 -17.96 -1.25
C ALA A 250 47.41 -19.02 -0.25
N THR A 251 47.27 -20.29 -0.62
CA THR A 251 47.91 -21.41 0.07
C THR A 251 49.40 -21.23 -0.13
N ASN A 252 50.07 -20.85 0.94
CA ASN A 252 51.51 -20.61 0.95
C ASN A 252 52.24 -21.96 1.06
N ASP A 253 52.11 -22.80 0.03
CA ASP A 253 52.89 -24.03 -0.12
C ASP A 253 53.89 -23.85 -1.25
N SER A 254 55.01 -23.20 -0.91
CA SER A 254 56.23 -23.25 -1.69
C SER A 254 57.44 -23.27 -0.76
N LEU A 255 57.69 -24.43 -0.16
CA LEU A 255 59.05 -24.86 0.19
C LEU A 255 59.21 -26.31 -0.30
N LEU A 256 59.73 -26.41 -1.52
CA LEU A 256 60.32 -27.62 -2.08
C LEU A 256 61.48 -28.07 -1.17
N ILE A 257 61.40 -29.32 -0.74
CA ILE A 257 62.54 -30.15 -0.40
C ILE A 257 63.29 -30.44 -1.71
N THR A 258 64.58 -30.11 -1.81
CA THR A 258 65.59 -31.04 -2.33
C THR A 258 67.03 -30.58 -2.06
N GLN A 259 67.76 -31.51 -1.42
CA GLN A 259 69.22 -31.72 -1.36
C GLN A 259 70.06 -30.82 -0.45
#